data_AF-A0A5F9D950-F1
#
_entry.id   AF-A0A5F9D950-F1
#
_cell.length_a   1.000
_cell.length_b   1.000
_cell.length_c   1.000
_cell.angle_alpha   90.00
_cell.angle_beta   90.00
_cell.angle_gamma   90.00
#
_symmetry.space_group_name_H-M   'P 1'
#
loop_
_entity.id
_entity.type
_entity.pdbx_description
1 polymer ?
#
loop_
_entity_poly.entity_id
_entity_poly.type
_entity_poly.pdbx_seq_one_letter_code
_entity_poly.pdbx_strand_id
1 'polypeptide(L)'
;MAFSAPGAYLTHQQKVLRLYKRALRHLESWCIHRDKYRYFACLLRARFDEHKNEKDMMKATRLLRDAEEEFWCNQHPQPYIFPDSPGGTSYERYECYKVPEWCLDYWHPSEKAMYPDYFAKREQWKKLRRESWEREVCPACPSPCTWSAQDRALVLWADTRIPGLAPCFSDILEFLIVSSLPPPAVLQMGYDVFPRLFASSPP
;
A
#
# COMPACT_ATOMS: atom_id res chain seq x y z
N MET A 1 4.94 -10.52 14.67
CA MET A 1 6.19 -10.59 13.89
C MET A 1 6.37 -9.29 13.11
N ALA A 2 7.37 -8.48 13.46
CA ALA A 2 7.68 -7.22 12.80
C ALA A 2 8.88 -7.42 11.86
N PHE A 3 8.64 -8.07 10.71
CA PHE A 3 9.57 -8.05 9.59
C PHE A 3 8.95 -7.22 8.47
N SER A 4 9.65 -6.18 8.04
CA SER A 4 9.25 -5.29 6.95
C SER A 4 10.48 -5.01 6.12
N ALA A 5 10.44 -5.27 4.83
CA ALA A 5 11.36 -4.65 3.87
C ALA A 5 10.55 -3.64 3.02
N PRO A 6 11.07 -2.44 2.66
CA PRO A 6 12.28 -1.75 3.14
C PRO A 6 11.97 -0.77 4.29
N GLY A 7 12.81 -0.83 5.33
CA GLY A 7 12.80 0.00 6.54
C GLY A 7 13.30 -0.85 7.72
N ALA A 8 14.39 -0.45 8.38
CA ALA A 8 15.02 -1.26 9.44
C ALA A 8 14.10 -1.52 10.64
N TYR A 9 13.10 -0.65 10.86
CA TYR A 9 12.14 -0.73 11.95
C TYR A 9 10.79 -0.13 11.55
N LEU A 10 9.74 -0.51 12.29
CA LEU A 10 8.42 0.10 12.14
C LEU A 10 8.35 1.43 12.87
N THR A 11 7.84 2.46 12.18
CA THR A 11 7.59 3.76 12.81
C THR A 11 6.46 3.66 13.83
N HIS A 12 6.42 4.58 14.80
CA HIS A 12 5.35 4.63 15.82
C HIS A 12 3.96 4.70 15.17
N GLN A 13 3.79 5.55 14.17
CA GLN A 13 2.55 5.67 13.39
C GLN A 13 2.14 4.32 12.76
N GLN A 14 3.08 3.60 12.13
CA GLN A 14 2.79 2.29 11.54
C GLN A 14 2.35 1.27 12.59
N LYS A 15 2.95 1.28 13.79
CA LYS A 15 2.54 0.40 14.89
C LYS A 15 1.10 0.69 15.34
N VAL A 16 0.76 1.96 15.55
CA VAL A 16 -0.62 2.38 15.90
C VAL A 16 -1.62 1.96 14.82
N LEU A 17 -1.32 2.21 13.54
CA LEU A 17 -2.21 1.83 12.44
C LEU A 17 -2.41 0.31 12.33
N ARG A 18 -1.36 -0.48 12.57
CA ARG A 18 -1.44 -1.94 12.61
C ARG A 18 -2.29 -2.42 13.80
N LEU A 19 -2.11 -1.83 14.98
CA LEU A 19 -2.93 -2.13 16.17
C LEU A 19 -4.40 -1.81 15.90
N TYR A 20 -4.70 -0.63 15.37
CA TYR A 20 -6.06 -0.21 15.03
C TYR A 20 -6.73 -1.17 14.04
N LYS A 21 -6.02 -1.55 12.96
CA LYS A 21 -6.53 -2.54 12.00
C LYS A 21 -6.80 -3.90 12.64
N ARG A 22 -5.91 -4.39 13.51
CA ARG A 22 -6.10 -5.65 14.25
C ARG A 22 -7.30 -5.56 15.19
N ALA A 23 -7.39 -4.50 15.98
CA ALA A 23 -8.49 -4.28 16.91
C ALA A 23 -9.86 -4.32 16.21
N LEU A 24 -10.01 -3.63 15.05
CA LEU A 24 -11.24 -3.69 14.27
C LEU A 24 -11.57 -5.11 13.76
N ARG A 25 -10.59 -5.88 13.28
CA ARG A 25 -10.83 -7.25 12.78
C ARG A 25 -11.22 -8.22 13.89
N HIS A 26 -10.64 -8.08 15.08
CA HIS A 26 -11.06 -8.87 16.24
C HIS A 26 -12.43 -8.42 16.75
N LEU A 27 -12.75 -7.12 16.70
CA LEU A 27 -14.08 -6.61 17.02
C LEU A 27 -15.13 -7.16 16.05
N GLU A 28 -14.83 -7.24 14.75
CA GLU A 28 -15.68 -7.89 13.72
C GLU A 28 -15.86 -9.39 13.99
N SER A 29 -14.86 -10.04 14.61
CA SER A 29 -14.96 -11.46 14.99
C SER A 29 -15.87 -11.68 16.20
N TRP A 30 -15.89 -10.75 17.16
CA TRP A 30 -16.82 -10.78 18.31
C TRP A 30 -18.25 -10.35 17.92
N CYS A 31 -18.37 -9.27 17.14
CA CYS A 31 -19.64 -8.69 16.72
C CYS A 31 -20.05 -9.20 15.34
N ILE A 32 -20.72 -10.36 15.30
CA ILE A 32 -21.12 -11.02 14.04
C ILE A 32 -22.03 -10.13 13.19
N HIS A 33 -22.96 -9.39 13.80
CA HIS A 33 -23.90 -8.54 13.08
C HIS A 33 -23.31 -7.15 12.74
N ARG A 34 -23.57 -6.68 11.52
CA ARG A 34 -22.95 -5.47 10.93
C ARG A 34 -23.36 -4.17 11.62
N ASP A 35 -24.60 -4.10 12.09
CA ASP A 35 -25.17 -2.98 12.86
C ASP A 35 -24.42 -2.78 14.19
N LYS A 36 -24.31 -3.85 14.98
CA LYS A 36 -23.57 -3.84 16.26
C LYS A 36 -22.09 -3.55 16.04
N TYR A 37 -21.48 -4.23 15.06
CA TYR A 37 -20.09 -3.98 14.68
C TYR A 37 -19.86 -2.50 14.37
N ARG A 38 -20.73 -1.87 13.56
CA ARG A 38 -20.56 -0.48 13.15
C ARG A 38 -20.61 0.48 14.35
N TYR A 39 -21.52 0.25 15.29
CA TYR A 39 -21.62 1.03 16.52
C TYR A 39 -20.31 0.96 17.33
N PHE A 40 -19.84 -0.23 17.65
CA PHE A 40 -18.63 -0.42 18.44
C PHE A 40 -17.35 0.01 17.70
N ALA A 41 -17.30 -0.12 16.37
CA ALA A 41 -16.20 0.39 15.56
C ALA A 41 -16.08 1.92 15.64
N CYS A 42 -17.21 2.64 15.66
CA CYS A 42 -17.22 4.09 15.86
C CYS A 42 -16.74 4.48 17.27
N LEU A 43 -17.17 3.74 18.30
CA LEU A 43 -16.68 3.95 19.67
C LEU A 43 -15.16 3.71 19.78
N LEU A 44 -14.66 2.64 19.16
CA LEU A 44 -13.23 2.37 19.09
C LEU A 44 -12.49 3.51 18.38
N ARG A 45 -13.01 3.99 17.24
CA ARG A 45 -12.41 5.12 16.51
C ARG A 45 -12.33 6.37 17.38
N ALA A 46 -13.39 6.68 18.14
CA ALA A 46 -13.42 7.82 19.05
C ALA A 46 -12.31 7.73 20.11
N ARG A 47 -12.12 6.57 20.75
CA ARG A 47 -11.03 6.32 21.71
C ARG A 47 -9.63 6.57 21.10
N PHE A 48 -9.42 6.15 19.85
CA PHE A 48 -8.16 6.43 19.15
C PHE A 48 -8.01 7.91 18.76
N ASP A 49 -9.11 8.61 18.48
CA ASP A 49 -9.08 10.03 18.12
C ASP A 49 -8.85 10.96 19.32
N GLU A 50 -9.28 10.57 20.53
CA GLU A 50 -9.00 11.28 21.79
C GLU A 50 -7.49 11.53 21.99
N HIS A 51 -6.65 10.56 21.64
CA HIS A 51 -5.19 10.63 21.80
C HIS A 51 -4.43 10.90 20.49
N LYS A 52 -5.12 11.35 19.43
CA LYS A 52 -4.49 11.60 18.12
C LYS A 52 -3.48 12.76 18.12
N ASN A 53 -3.73 13.79 18.93
CA ASN A 53 -2.96 15.03 18.95
C ASN A 53 -1.91 15.09 20.08
N GLU A 54 -1.55 13.94 20.66
CA GLU A 54 -0.54 13.84 21.72
C GLU A 54 0.87 14.13 21.13
N LYS A 55 1.51 15.20 21.60
CA LYS A 55 2.85 15.61 21.11
C LYS A 55 4.00 14.88 21.82
N ASP A 56 3.75 14.36 23.02
CA ASP A 56 4.77 13.66 23.81
C ASP A 56 4.88 12.19 23.36
N MET A 57 6.04 11.84 22.79
CA MET A 57 6.33 10.50 22.29
C MET A 57 6.50 9.46 23.40
N MET A 58 6.92 9.86 24.61
CA MET A 58 7.05 8.93 25.74
C MET A 58 5.67 8.51 26.25
N LYS A 59 4.74 9.46 26.32
CA LYS A 59 3.34 9.20 26.63
C LYS A 59 2.68 8.35 25.53
N ALA A 60 2.89 8.70 24.26
CA ALA A 60 2.30 7.96 23.14
C ALA A 60 2.77 6.49 23.09
N THR A 61 4.05 6.23 23.35
CA THR A 61 4.58 4.86 23.41
C THR A 61 4.06 4.06 24.60
N ARG A 62 3.85 4.70 25.76
CA ARG A 62 3.19 4.07 26.92
C ARG A 62 1.74 3.70 26.60
N LEU A 63 0.96 4.64 26.04
CA LEU A 63 -0.41 4.38 25.61
C LEU A 63 -0.50 3.23 24.60
N LEU A 64 0.45 3.16 23.66
CA LEU A 64 0.52 2.06 22.70
C LEU A 64 0.74 0.72 23.40
N ARG A 65 1.67 0.65 24.36
CA ARG A 65 1.95 -0.57 25.12
C ARG A 65 0.72 -1.01 25.92
N ASP A 66 0.10 -0.09 26.64
CA ASP A 66 -1.09 -0.38 27.45
C ASP A 66 -2.27 -0.82 26.56
N ALA A 67 -2.42 -0.24 25.36
CA ALA A 67 -3.41 -0.65 24.37
C ALA A 67 -3.10 -2.03 23.73
N GLU A 68 -1.83 -2.38 23.56
CA GLU A 68 -1.42 -3.73 23.13
C GLU A 68 -1.74 -4.78 24.19
N GLU A 69 -1.56 -4.45 25.47
CA GLU A 69 -1.95 -5.30 26.60
C GLU A 69 -3.47 -5.49 26.67
N GLU A 70 -4.26 -4.40 26.56
CA GLU A 70 -5.73 -4.47 26.50
C GLU A 70 -6.19 -5.35 25.31
N PHE A 71 -5.60 -5.14 24.14
CA PHE A 71 -5.91 -5.92 22.95
C PHE A 71 -5.57 -7.40 23.13
N TRP A 72 -4.43 -7.72 23.76
CA TRP A 72 -4.00 -9.10 24.01
C TRP A 72 -4.98 -9.85 24.92
N CYS A 73 -5.44 -9.21 26.00
CA CYS A 73 -6.40 -9.79 26.93
C CYS A 73 -7.78 -10.03 26.28
N ASN A 74 -8.19 -9.17 25.35
CA ASN A 74 -9.54 -9.18 24.77
C ASN A 74 -9.61 -9.79 23.35
N GLN A 75 -8.54 -10.43 22.88
CA GLN A 75 -8.50 -11.01 21.54
C GLN A 75 -9.46 -12.20 21.41
N HIS A 76 -10.22 -12.23 20.33
CA HIS A 76 -11.04 -13.40 20.00
C HIS A 76 -10.14 -14.65 19.81
N PRO A 77 -10.46 -15.81 20.43
CA PRO A 77 -9.63 -17.03 20.32
C PRO A 77 -9.44 -17.52 18.88
N GLN A 78 -10.46 -17.39 18.04
CA GLN A 78 -10.43 -17.79 16.63
C GLN A 78 -10.87 -16.63 15.74
N PRO A 79 -10.00 -15.67 15.43
CA PRO A 79 -10.38 -14.50 14.63
C PRO A 79 -10.82 -14.90 13.22
N TYR A 80 -11.64 -14.06 12.59
CA TYR A 80 -12.00 -14.22 11.19
C TYR A 80 -10.78 -13.94 10.29
N ILE A 81 -10.38 -14.94 9.53
CA ILE A 81 -9.26 -14.88 8.57
C ILE A 81 -9.85 -15.08 7.17
N PHE A 82 -9.45 -14.23 6.23
CA PHE A 82 -9.93 -14.34 4.85
C PHE A 82 -9.39 -15.64 4.21
N PRO A 83 -10.16 -16.31 3.33
CA PRO A 83 -9.78 -17.62 2.81
C PRO A 83 -8.38 -17.67 2.19
N ASP A 84 -8.03 -16.68 1.38
CA ASP A 84 -6.74 -16.61 0.66
C ASP A 84 -5.61 -15.95 1.46
N SER A 85 -5.92 -15.40 2.63
CA SER A 85 -4.92 -14.79 3.50
C SER A 85 -4.19 -15.88 4.31
N PRO A 86 -2.94 -15.63 4.78
CA PRO A 86 -2.20 -16.62 5.56
C PRO A 86 -2.99 -17.05 6.81
N GLY A 87 -3.13 -18.36 7.00
CA GLY A 87 -3.97 -18.96 8.04
C GLY A 87 -5.45 -19.10 7.68
N GLY A 88 -5.84 -18.70 6.46
CA GLY A 88 -7.18 -18.91 5.90
C GLY A 88 -7.39 -20.34 5.37
N THR A 89 -8.64 -20.68 5.07
CA THR A 89 -9.04 -22.04 4.66
C THR A 89 -8.65 -22.42 3.23
N SER A 90 -8.35 -21.45 2.36
CA SER A 90 -7.88 -21.66 0.99
C SER A 90 -6.46 -21.13 0.74
N TYR A 91 -5.73 -20.79 1.81
CA TYR A 91 -4.36 -20.32 1.71
C TYR A 91 -3.49 -21.36 1.01
N GLU A 92 -2.74 -20.94 -0.02
CA GLU A 92 -1.86 -21.77 -0.85
C GLU A 92 -2.53 -22.99 -1.52
N ARG A 93 -3.88 -23.09 -1.50
CA ARG A 93 -4.63 -24.20 -2.10
C ARG A 93 -4.30 -24.43 -3.58
N TYR A 94 -4.08 -23.34 -4.31
CA TYR A 94 -3.80 -23.37 -5.75
C TYR A 94 -2.30 -23.24 -6.09
N GLU A 95 -1.42 -23.25 -5.09
CA GLU A 95 0.03 -23.12 -5.32
C GLU A 95 0.58 -24.30 -6.13
N CYS A 96 0.00 -25.49 -5.96
CA CYS A 96 0.37 -26.69 -6.72
C CYS A 96 0.15 -26.57 -8.24
N TYR A 97 -0.70 -25.66 -8.70
CA TYR A 97 -0.95 -25.42 -10.13
C TYR A 97 -0.08 -24.31 -10.71
N LYS A 98 0.66 -23.57 -9.89
CA LYS A 98 1.54 -22.48 -10.32
C LYS A 98 2.90 -23.02 -10.73
N VAL A 99 2.92 -23.84 -11.78
CA VAL A 99 4.16 -24.35 -12.37
C VAL A 99 4.96 -23.16 -12.91
N PRO A 100 6.25 -23.04 -12.58
CA PRO A 100 7.03 -21.90 -13.02
C PRO A 100 7.27 -21.96 -14.53
N GLU A 101 7.33 -20.77 -15.14
CA GLU A 101 7.36 -20.62 -16.60
C GLU A 101 8.49 -21.41 -17.27
N TRP A 102 9.67 -21.48 -16.64
CA TRP A 102 10.86 -22.14 -17.20
C TRP A 102 10.67 -23.64 -17.41
N CYS A 103 9.72 -24.30 -16.74
CA CYS A 103 9.41 -25.71 -16.97
C CYS A 103 8.94 -25.99 -18.42
N LEU A 104 8.32 -25.00 -19.09
CA LEU A 104 7.86 -25.12 -20.47
C LEU A 104 9.01 -25.26 -21.49
N ASP A 105 10.24 -24.92 -21.10
CA ASP A 105 11.40 -25.09 -21.99
C ASP A 105 11.76 -26.58 -22.16
N TYR A 106 11.40 -27.45 -21.22
CA TYR A 106 11.67 -28.90 -21.27
C TYR A 106 10.65 -29.72 -22.06
N TRP A 107 9.56 -29.12 -22.56
CA TRP A 107 8.55 -29.84 -23.34
C TRP A 107 9.13 -30.44 -24.62
N HIS A 108 8.62 -31.61 -25.03
CA HIS A 108 9.07 -32.27 -26.26
C HIS A 108 8.67 -31.42 -27.49
N PRO A 109 9.49 -31.34 -28.56
CA PRO A 109 9.16 -30.52 -29.73
C PRO A 109 7.78 -30.82 -30.36
N SER A 110 7.30 -32.07 -30.30
CA SER A 110 5.95 -32.41 -30.78
C SER A 110 4.84 -31.76 -29.96
N GLU A 111 5.03 -31.60 -28.64
CA GLU A 111 4.07 -30.94 -27.75
C GLU A 111 4.09 -29.42 -27.95
N LYS A 112 5.28 -28.86 -28.22
CA LYS A 112 5.42 -27.44 -28.58
C LYS A 112 4.78 -27.11 -29.92
N ALA A 113 4.88 -28.02 -30.88
CA ALA A 113 4.27 -27.88 -32.21
C ALA A 113 2.73 -27.78 -32.15
N MET A 114 2.10 -28.22 -31.06
CA MET A 114 0.66 -28.02 -30.82
C MET A 114 0.29 -26.54 -30.62
N TYR A 115 1.23 -25.71 -30.16
CA TYR A 115 1.00 -24.31 -29.82
C TYR A 115 2.02 -23.36 -30.50
N PRO A 116 2.07 -23.32 -31.83
CA PRO A 116 3.12 -22.62 -32.57
C PRO A 116 3.16 -21.11 -32.26
N ASP A 117 2.00 -20.45 -32.21
CA ASP A 117 1.89 -19.01 -31.97
C ASP A 117 2.34 -18.60 -30.57
N TYR A 118 2.05 -19.44 -29.57
CA TYR A 118 2.43 -19.16 -28.18
C TYR A 118 3.94 -19.24 -28.00
N PHE A 119 4.57 -20.31 -28.50
CA PHE A 119 6.02 -20.47 -28.41
C PHE A 119 6.77 -19.44 -29.26
N ALA A 120 6.24 -19.03 -30.42
CA ALA A 120 6.82 -17.93 -31.21
C ALA A 120 6.85 -16.60 -30.43
N LYS A 121 5.76 -16.25 -29.74
CA LYS A 121 5.70 -15.06 -28.88
C LYS A 121 6.63 -15.16 -27.67
N ARG A 122 6.69 -16.33 -27.03
CA ARG A 122 7.57 -16.59 -25.88
C ARG A 122 9.04 -16.36 -26.20
N GLU A 123 9.50 -16.78 -27.39
CA GLU A 123 10.89 -16.54 -27.80
C GLU A 123 11.22 -15.04 -27.94
N GLN A 124 10.25 -14.21 -28.34
CA GLN A 124 10.40 -12.75 -28.32
C GLN A 124 10.62 -12.24 -26.89
N TRP A 125 9.83 -12.72 -25.91
CA TRP A 125 10.00 -12.35 -24.50
C TRP A 125 11.33 -12.80 -23.91
N LYS A 126 11.78 -14.01 -24.25
CA LYS A 126 13.09 -14.54 -23.80
C LYS A 126 14.24 -13.72 -24.39
N LYS A 127 14.13 -13.29 -25.65
CA LYS A 127 15.08 -12.37 -26.28
C LYS A 127 15.13 -11.03 -25.53
N LEU A 128 13.98 -10.42 -25.27
CA LEU A 128 13.90 -9.17 -24.50
C LEU A 128 14.53 -9.27 -23.11
N ARG A 129 14.26 -10.36 -22.38
CA ARG A 129 14.86 -10.60 -21.05
C ARG A 129 16.37 -10.77 -21.11
N ARG A 130 16.92 -11.40 -22.15
CA ARG A 130 18.37 -11.54 -22.34
C ARG A 130 19.03 -10.20 -22.61
N GLU A 131 18.41 -9.39 -23.47
CA GLU A 131 18.89 -8.04 -23.82
C GLU A 131 18.79 -7.06 -22.64
N SER A 132 17.76 -7.17 -21.79
CA SER A 132 17.59 -6.30 -20.62
C SER A 132 18.53 -6.65 -19.47
N TRP A 133 18.88 -7.93 -19.30
CA TRP A 133 19.68 -8.41 -18.17
C TRP A 133 21.02 -7.70 -18.03
N GLU A 134 21.76 -7.54 -19.12
CA GLU A 134 23.05 -6.85 -19.10
C GLU A 134 22.91 -5.40 -18.65
N ARG A 135 21.81 -4.72 -19.00
CA ARG A 135 21.53 -3.34 -18.59
C ARG A 135 21.16 -3.23 -17.12
N GLU A 136 20.39 -4.19 -16.61
CA GLU A 136 19.95 -4.23 -15.20
C GLU A 136 21.11 -4.57 -14.24
N VAL A 137 22.03 -5.43 -14.67
CA VAL A 137 23.18 -5.88 -13.87
C VAL A 137 24.37 -4.93 -13.98
N CYS A 138 24.49 -4.17 -15.07
CA CYS A 138 25.62 -3.26 -15.25
C CYS A 138 25.65 -2.20 -14.14
N PRO A 139 26.71 -2.15 -13.31
CA PRO A 139 26.84 -1.17 -12.22
C PRO A 139 26.96 0.28 -12.69
N ALA A 140 27.14 0.50 -14.01
CA ALA A 140 27.27 1.81 -14.63
C ALA A 140 25.91 2.47 -14.95
N CYS A 141 24.79 1.74 -14.84
CA CYS A 141 23.50 2.40 -14.78
C CYS A 141 23.45 3.13 -13.43
N PRO A 142 23.37 4.47 -13.42
CA PRO A 142 23.32 5.18 -12.16
C PRO A 142 22.13 4.60 -11.37
N SER A 143 22.28 4.39 -10.07
CA SER A 143 21.10 4.11 -9.24
C SER A 143 20.12 5.28 -9.36
N PRO A 144 18.79 5.13 -9.22
CA PRO A 144 17.86 6.27 -9.27
C PRO A 144 18.25 7.45 -8.35
N CYS A 145 19.04 7.14 -7.32
CA CYS A 145 19.64 8.06 -6.35
C CYS A 145 20.73 8.97 -6.96
N THR A 146 21.44 8.52 -7.99
CA THR A 146 22.54 9.23 -8.67
C THR A 146 22.11 9.82 -10.02
N TRP A 147 20.82 9.78 -10.37
CA TRP A 147 20.30 10.34 -11.63
C TRP A 147 20.24 11.86 -11.55
N SER A 148 20.84 12.52 -12.54
CA SER A 148 20.65 13.95 -12.75
C SER A 148 19.18 14.24 -13.09
N ALA A 149 18.75 15.50 -12.97
CA ALA A 149 17.39 15.88 -13.37
C ALA A 149 17.10 15.56 -14.85
N GLN A 150 18.14 15.57 -15.69
CA GLN A 150 18.07 15.23 -17.11
C GLN A 150 17.84 13.72 -17.31
N ASP A 151 18.52 12.86 -16.55
CA ASP A 151 18.34 11.40 -16.60
C ASP A 151 16.92 10.98 -16.16
N ARG A 152 16.36 11.67 -15.16
CA ARG A 152 14.97 11.44 -14.70
C ARG A 152 13.94 11.87 -15.75
N ALA A 153 14.17 13.00 -16.42
CA ALA A 153 13.32 13.48 -17.49
C ALA A 153 13.35 12.54 -18.71
N LEU A 154 14.52 11.96 -19.03
CA LEU A 154 14.71 11.06 -20.17
C LEU A 154 13.95 9.73 -20.01
N VAL A 155 13.85 9.19 -18.79
CA VAL A 155 13.07 7.97 -18.54
C VAL A 155 11.57 8.23 -18.56
N LEU A 156 11.09 9.36 -18.02
CA LEU A 156 9.69 9.76 -18.19
C LEU A 156 9.33 10.00 -19.67
N TRP A 157 10.29 10.51 -20.46
CA TRP A 157 10.14 10.68 -21.90
C TRP A 157 10.24 9.35 -22.69
N ALA A 158 10.94 8.35 -22.16
CA ALA A 158 11.03 7.01 -22.74
C ALA A 158 9.79 6.16 -22.42
N ASP A 159 9.25 6.24 -21.20
CA ASP A 159 8.03 5.54 -20.78
C ASP A 159 6.76 6.10 -21.44
N THR A 160 6.77 7.37 -21.85
CA THR A 160 5.67 7.97 -22.64
C THR A 160 5.72 7.60 -24.11
N ARG A 161 6.77 6.91 -24.58
CA ARG A 161 6.93 6.48 -25.97
C ARG A 161 6.46 5.03 -26.15
N ILE A 162 5.18 4.80 -25.87
CA ILE A 162 4.45 3.68 -26.48
C ILE A 162 4.37 4.00 -27.98
N PRO A 163 4.89 3.15 -28.88
CA PRO A 163 4.86 3.43 -30.31
C PRO A 163 3.41 3.47 -30.81
N GLY A 164 2.89 4.66 -31.11
CA GLY A 164 1.54 4.84 -31.65
C GLY A 164 0.88 6.21 -31.50
N LEU A 165 1.32 7.06 -30.55
CA LEU A 165 0.86 8.45 -30.45
C LEU A 165 2.05 9.40 -30.40
N ALA A 166 2.18 10.27 -31.41
CA ALA A 166 3.03 11.44 -31.32
C ALA A 166 2.17 12.61 -30.78
N PRO A 167 2.47 13.19 -29.61
CA PRO A 167 1.94 14.50 -29.27
C PRO A 167 2.86 15.59 -29.80
N CYS A 168 2.24 16.64 -30.35
CA CYS A 168 2.88 17.83 -30.90
C CYS A 168 3.69 18.55 -29.82
N PHE A 169 4.91 18.97 -30.18
CA PHE A 169 5.94 19.53 -29.29
C PHE A 169 5.56 20.89 -28.66
N SER A 170 4.40 21.47 -29.02
CA SER A 170 3.93 22.78 -28.55
C SER A 170 3.24 22.77 -27.18
N ASP A 171 2.67 21.64 -26.75
CA ASP A 171 1.71 21.66 -25.64
C ASP A 171 2.35 21.41 -24.26
N ILE A 172 3.64 21.05 -24.23
CA ILE A 172 4.37 20.74 -22.98
C ILE A 172 4.93 22.02 -22.32
N LEU A 173 5.12 23.10 -23.09
CA LEU A 173 5.73 24.33 -22.57
C LEU A 173 4.74 25.20 -21.77
N GLU A 174 3.44 25.16 -22.06
CA GLU A 174 2.45 25.92 -21.29
C GLU A 174 2.20 25.33 -19.89
N PHE A 175 2.30 24.02 -19.74
CA PHE A 175 2.01 23.36 -18.45
C PHE A 175 3.09 23.63 -17.39
N LEU A 176 4.33 23.88 -17.80
CA LEU A 176 5.44 24.15 -16.88
C LEU A 176 5.49 25.61 -16.39
N ILE A 177 4.86 26.56 -17.09
CA ILE A 177 4.84 27.98 -16.71
C ILE A 177 3.74 28.26 -15.65
N VAL A 178 2.64 27.50 -15.63
CA VAL A 178 1.54 27.71 -14.66
C VAL A 178 1.91 27.23 -13.24
N SER A 179 2.85 26.29 -13.11
CA SER A 179 3.25 25.70 -11.82
C SER A 179 4.32 26.49 -11.02
N SER A 180 4.79 27.64 -11.51
CA SER A 180 5.83 28.45 -10.83
C SER A 180 5.33 29.75 -10.17
N LEU A 181 4.02 29.98 -10.08
CA LEU A 181 3.46 31.11 -9.33
C LEU A 181 3.07 30.70 -7.91
N PRO A 182 3.49 31.44 -6.87
CA PRO A 182 3.10 31.15 -5.50
C PRO A 182 1.59 31.38 -5.30
N PRO A 183 0.91 30.58 -4.46
CA PRO A 183 -0.51 30.77 -4.20
C PRO A 183 -0.75 32.09 -3.45
N PRO A 184 -1.75 32.91 -3.84
CA PRO A 184 -2.14 34.10 -3.09
C PRO A 184 -2.82 33.72 -1.77
N ALA A 185 -2.44 34.44 -0.71
CA ALA A 185 -3.09 34.40 0.59
C ALA A 185 -4.51 35.01 0.49
N VAL A 186 -5.54 34.27 0.93
CA VAL A 186 -6.90 34.81 1.09
C VAL A 186 -7.60 34.21 2.32
N LEU A 187 -7.66 35.07 3.34
CA LEU A 187 -8.79 35.48 4.18
C LEU A 187 -9.55 34.48 5.09
N GLN A 188 -9.51 34.87 6.38
CA GLN A 188 -10.47 34.62 7.44
C GLN A 188 -11.90 35.04 7.06
N MET A 189 -12.86 34.17 7.33
CA MET A 189 -14.25 34.43 7.77
C MET A 189 -14.73 33.07 8.33
N GLY A 190 -15.06 32.85 9.59
CA GLY A 190 -15.83 33.70 10.49
C GLY A 190 -17.26 33.18 10.53
N TYR A 191 -17.53 32.10 11.26
CA TYR A 191 -18.87 31.77 11.79
C TYR A 191 -18.73 31.00 13.10
N ASP A 192 -18.75 31.78 14.18
CA ASP A 192 -19.34 31.39 15.47
C ASP A 192 -20.73 30.83 15.25
N VAL A 193 -21.08 29.72 15.90
CA VAL A 193 -22.29 29.55 16.74
C VAL A 193 -22.06 28.33 17.63
N PHE A 194 -21.66 28.58 18.87
CA PHE A 194 -22.00 27.74 20.02
C PHE A 194 -23.53 27.78 20.23
N PRO A 195 -24.15 26.73 20.78
CA PRO A 195 -24.45 26.85 22.20
C PRO A 195 -24.06 25.61 22.99
N ARG A 196 -23.38 25.90 24.10
CA ARG A 196 -23.28 25.06 25.29
C ARG A 196 -24.70 24.79 25.78
N LEU A 197 -25.01 23.54 26.12
CA LEU A 197 -26.01 23.26 27.13
C LEU A 197 -25.45 22.22 28.10
N PHE A 198 -25.16 22.74 29.30
CA PHE A 198 -25.26 22.14 30.65
C PHE A 198 -24.78 20.68 30.83
N ALA A 199 -23.76 20.35 31.63
CA ALA A 199 -23.52 20.72 33.03
C ALA A 199 -24.75 20.53 33.93
N SER A 200 -25.07 19.28 34.30
CA SER A 200 -25.34 18.88 35.68
C SER A 200 -25.62 17.36 35.77
N SER A 201 -25.23 16.84 36.93
CA SER A 201 -25.21 15.49 37.48
C SER A 201 -26.60 14.78 37.59
N PRO A 202 -26.66 13.53 38.09
CA PRO A 202 -27.75 12.56 37.90
C PRO A 202 -28.90 12.77 38.90
N PRO A 203 -29.89 11.86 38.90
CA PRO A 203 -29.88 10.78 39.89
C PRO A 203 -29.91 9.36 39.31
#